data_AF-A0A7L1A8P6-F1
#
_entry.id   AF-A0A7L1A8P6-F1
#
_cell.length_a   1.000
_cell.length_b   1.000
_cell.length_c   1.000
_cell.angle_alpha   90.00
_cell.angle_beta   90.00
_cell.angle_gamma   90.00
#
_symmetry.space_group_name_H-M   'P 1'
#
loop_
_entity.id
_entity.type
_entity.pdbx_description
1 polymer ?
#
loop_
_entity_poly.entity_id
_entity_poly.type
_entity_poly.pdbx_seq_one_letter_code
_entity_poly.pdbx_strand_id
1 'polypeptide(L)'
;MKYLLLCAAILLPESLAFPAHNKLEAWSNVDLATVKAYLDKFFPLFPKTQNLSLEERIKEMQRFFHLTVTGTLNTETEETMKRPRCGMPDIAEYQTFPQSPRWKKTHLTYKIVSYTPDLPRRKVDDAIRKALMVWSDVTPLNFRRVQIGNADIEIRFARREHGDGYPFDGKGNTLAHAFAPGEGIGGDAHFDEDEKWSEFNQEVNLFLVAAHEFGHSLGLAHSNVPGALMYPIYSYENPTTFRLPADDRRGIQKLYGK
;
A
#
# COMPACT_ATOMS: atom_id res chain seq x y z
N MET A 1 54.86 -33.71 61.78
CA MET A 1 54.11 -33.48 60.54
C MET A 1 52.71 -34.07 60.66
N LYS A 2 51.70 -33.23 60.89
CA LYS A 2 50.28 -33.59 60.77
C LYS A 2 49.61 -32.42 60.04
N TYR A 3 49.19 -32.64 58.80
CA TYR A 3 48.45 -31.67 58.01
C TYR A 3 46.95 -31.84 58.29
N LEU A 4 46.29 -30.79 58.76
CA LEU A 4 44.83 -30.67 58.79
C LEU A 4 44.37 -30.12 57.44
N LEU A 5 43.51 -30.86 56.74
CA LEU A 5 42.77 -30.40 55.56
C LEU A 5 41.51 -29.66 56.03
N LEU A 6 41.41 -28.36 55.72
CA LEU A 6 40.17 -27.59 55.82
C LEU A 6 39.40 -27.72 54.49
N CYS A 7 38.20 -28.30 54.53
CA CYS A 7 37.23 -28.20 53.45
C CYS A 7 36.31 -27.00 53.70
N ALA A 8 36.43 -25.95 52.89
CA ALA A 8 35.48 -24.84 52.86
C ALA A 8 34.36 -25.17 51.86
N ALA A 9 33.13 -25.33 52.35
CA ALA A 9 31.95 -25.43 51.51
C ALA A 9 31.50 -24.02 51.11
N ILE A 10 31.57 -23.70 49.82
CA ILE A 10 31.06 -22.45 49.24
C ILE A 10 29.59 -22.69 48.88
N LEU A 11 28.67 -22.10 49.64
CA LEU A 11 27.26 -21.99 49.26
C LEU A 11 27.12 -20.78 48.33
N LEU A 12 26.89 -21.03 47.04
CA LEU A 12 26.43 -20.00 46.10
C LEU A 12 24.90 -19.88 46.22
N PRO A 13 24.34 -18.68 46.40
CA PRO A 13 22.90 -18.50 46.29
C PRO A 13 22.52 -18.54 44.80
N GLU A 14 21.71 -19.52 44.41
CA GLU A 14 21.00 -19.50 43.13
C GLU A 14 19.99 -18.35 43.17
N SER A 15 20.35 -17.22 42.56
CA SER A 15 19.37 -16.20 42.21
C SER A 15 18.57 -16.71 41.01
N LEU A 16 17.32 -17.13 41.27
CA LEU A 16 16.30 -17.23 40.24
C LEU A 16 15.97 -15.81 39.77
N ALA A 17 16.80 -15.28 38.88
CA ALA A 17 16.44 -14.12 38.07
C ALA A 17 15.36 -14.59 37.09
N PHE A 18 14.10 -14.45 37.50
CA PHE A 18 12.99 -14.47 36.55
C PHE A 18 13.30 -13.49 35.43
N PRO A 19 13.14 -13.86 34.15
CA PRO A 19 13.26 -12.90 33.08
C PRO A 19 12.23 -11.80 33.36
N ALA A 20 12.71 -10.59 33.63
CA ALA A 20 11.84 -9.44 33.71
C ALA A 20 11.08 -9.40 32.38
N HIS A 21 9.79 -9.67 32.45
CA HIS A 21 8.88 -9.33 31.37
C HIS A 21 9.08 -7.84 31.16
N ASN A 22 9.75 -7.47 30.07
CA ASN A 22 9.93 -6.08 29.69
C ASN A 22 8.54 -5.47 29.69
N LYS A 23 8.31 -4.64 30.70
CA LYS A 23 7.09 -3.87 30.87
C LYS A 23 6.98 -3.07 29.58
N LEU A 24 5.93 -3.36 28.79
CA LEU A 24 5.62 -2.63 27.57
C LEU A 24 5.83 -1.14 27.87
N GLU A 25 6.69 -0.49 27.10
CA GLU A 25 6.75 0.97 27.13
C GLU A 25 5.34 1.46 26.89
N ALA A 26 4.77 2.12 27.90
CA ALA A 26 3.39 2.57 27.86
C ALA A 26 3.27 3.57 26.70
N TRP A 27 2.55 3.16 25.66
CA TRP A 27 2.31 3.97 24.47
C TRP A 27 1.70 5.32 24.87
N SER A 28 2.19 6.42 24.29
CA SER A 28 1.50 7.69 24.50
C SER A 28 0.11 7.60 23.87
N ASN A 29 -0.90 8.25 24.48
CA ASN A 29 -2.27 8.22 23.95
C ASN A 29 -2.37 8.76 22.51
N VAL A 30 -1.43 9.62 22.11
CA VAL A 30 -1.35 10.19 20.76
C VAL A 30 -0.89 9.12 19.77
N ASP A 31 0.14 8.34 20.12
CA ASP A 31 0.66 7.25 19.26
C ASP A 31 -0.39 6.16 19.06
N LEU A 32 -1.14 5.83 20.12
CA LEU A 32 -2.23 4.85 20.10
C LEU A 32 -3.35 5.20 19.12
N ALA A 33 -3.81 6.46 19.14
CA ALA A 33 -4.88 6.92 18.26
C ALA A 33 -4.44 6.92 16.78
N THR A 34 -3.21 7.38 16.52
CA THR A 34 -2.64 7.41 15.17
C THR A 34 -2.45 6.01 14.61
N VAL A 35 -1.92 5.07 15.41
CA VAL A 35 -1.77 3.68 15.00
C VAL A 35 -3.12 3.04 14.71
N LYS A 36 -4.11 3.26 15.58
CA LYS A 36 -5.45 2.73 15.36
C LYS A 36 -6.07 3.28 14.08
N ALA A 37 -5.95 4.57 13.81
CA ALA A 37 -6.48 5.19 12.60
C ALA A 37 -5.81 4.61 11.33
N TYR A 38 -4.49 4.43 11.35
CA TYR A 38 -3.76 3.79 10.26
C TYR A 38 -4.24 2.36 10.02
N LEU A 39 -4.32 1.56 11.09
CA LEU A 39 -4.77 0.17 10.97
C LEU A 39 -6.23 0.10 10.54
N ASP A 40 -7.11 0.99 11.00
CA ASP A 40 -8.52 1.02 10.58
C ASP A 40 -8.64 1.34 9.08
N LYS A 41 -7.76 2.19 8.55
CA LYS A 41 -7.71 2.54 7.13
C LYS A 41 -7.11 1.42 6.27
N PHE A 42 -5.93 0.94 6.63
CA PHE A 42 -5.13 0.05 5.77
C PHE A 42 -5.26 -1.43 6.12
N PHE A 43 -5.60 -1.78 7.37
CA PHE A 43 -5.83 -3.16 7.82
C PHE A 43 -7.22 -3.28 8.46
N PRO A 44 -8.29 -2.98 7.71
CA PRO A 44 -9.65 -2.95 8.23
C PRO A 44 -10.07 -4.35 8.69
N LEU A 45 -10.82 -4.40 9.80
CA LEU A 45 -11.36 -5.66 10.30
C LEU A 45 -12.53 -6.12 9.42
N PHE A 46 -12.41 -7.33 8.89
CA PHE A 46 -13.49 -8.00 8.18
C PHE A 46 -14.33 -8.83 9.17
N PRO A 47 -15.55 -9.29 8.82
CA PRO A 47 -16.40 -10.07 9.73
C PRO A 47 -15.72 -11.27 10.39
N LYS A 48 -14.72 -11.87 9.74
CA LYS A 48 -13.93 -12.99 10.29
C LYS A 48 -12.85 -12.56 11.29
N THR A 49 -12.46 -11.29 11.31
CA THR A 49 -11.38 -10.73 12.13
C THR A 49 -11.83 -9.66 13.13
N GLN A 50 -13.15 -9.49 13.34
CA GLN A 50 -13.72 -8.43 14.19
C GLN A 50 -13.18 -8.37 15.64
N ASN A 51 -12.55 -9.44 16.14
CA ASN A 51 -12.09 -9.55 17.53
C ASN A 51 -10.56 -9.43 17.71
N LEU A 52 -9.81 -8.98 16.70
CA LEU A 52 -8.35 -8.83 16.85
C LEU A 52 -8.00 -7.70 17.80
N SER A 53 -7.13 -8.00 18.76
CA SER A 53 -6.47 -7.00 19.62
C SER A 53 -5.57 -6.07 18.79
N LEU A 54 -5.24 -4.90 19.33
CA LEU A 54 -4.34 -3.96 18.66
C LEU A 54 -2.95 -4.59 18.40
N GLU A 55 -2.44 -5.39 19.34
CA GLU A 55 -1.20 -6.15 19.18
C GLU A 55 -1.26 -7.10 17.97
N GLU A 56 -2.37 -7.84 17.81
CA GLU A 56 -2.54 -8.76 16.68
C GLU A 56 -2.63 -8.04 15.34
N ARG A 57 -3.28 -6.88 15.30
CA ARG A 57 -3.35 -6.04 14.09
C ARG A 57 -1.99 -5.46 13.71
N ILE A 58 -1.19 -5.06 14.70
CA ILE A 58 0.21 -4.66 14.45
C ILE A 58 1.01 -5.86 13.90
N LYS A 59 0.83 -7.06 14.47
CA LYS A 59 1.48 -8.28 13.94
C LYS A 59 1.06 -8.58 12.51
N GLU A 60 -0.19 -8.36 12.14
CA GLU A 60 -0.68 -8.52 10.76
C GLU A 60 0.02 -7.55 9.81
N MET A 61 0.06 -6.26 10.16
CA MET A 61 0.81 -5.25 9.41
C MET A 61 2.28 -5.64 9.26
N GLN A 62 2.96 -5.99 10.36
CA GLN A 62 4.37 -6.38 10.35
C GLN A 62 4.63 -7.58 9.43
N ARG A 63 3.74 -8.59 9.44
CA ARG A 63 3.83 -9.74 8.53
C ARG A 63 3.67 -9.33 7.07
N PHE A 64 2.71 -8.46 6.78
CA PHE A 64 2.46 -7.96 5.43
C PHE A 64 3.70 -7.23 4.87
N PHE A 65 4.33 -6.40 5.69
CA PHE A 65 5.51 -5.64 5.30
C PHE A 65 6.84 -6.39 5.48
N HIS A 66 6.80 -7.67 5.88
CA HIS A 66 7.99 -8.48 6.18
C HIS A 66 8.93 -7.86 7.23
N LEU A 67 8.36 -7.12 8.20
CA LEU A 67 9.09 -6.55 9.33
C LEU A 67 9.29 -7.60 10.44
N THR A 68 10.09 -7.24 11.45
CA THR A 68 10.19 -8.06 12.66
C THR A 68 8.84 -8.08 13.39
N VAL A 69 8.23 -9.25 13.54
CA VAL A 69 6.89 -9.41 14.14
C VAL A 69 6.96 -9.33 15.65
N THR A 70 6.84 -8.13 16.20
CA THR A 70 6.85 -7.86 17.66
C THR A 70 5.45 -7.68 18.24
N GLY A 71 4.48 -7.26 17.44
CA GLY A 71 3.16 -6.77 17.90
C GLY A 71 3.22 -5.43 18.64
N THR A 72 4.37 -4.76 18.59
CA THR A 72 4.59 -3.46 19.22
C THR A 72 4.95 -2.41 18.19
N LEU A 73 4.65 -1.15 18.51
CA LEU A 73 5.06 -0.01 17.72
C LEU A 73 6.56 0.27 17.93
N ASN A 74 7.43 -0.55 17.34
CA ASN A 74 8.87 -0.29 17.31
C ASN A 74 9.22 0.74 16.23
N THR A 75 10.47 1.23 16.25
CA THR A 75 10.96 2.24 15.29
C THR A 75 10.72 1.83 13.83
N GLU A 76 11.00 0.57 13.47
CA GLU A 76 10.79 0.03 12.12
C GLU A 76 9.31 0.10 11.68
N THR A 77 8.38 -0.25 12.59
CA THR A 77 6.94 -0.18 12.34
C THR A 77 6.50 1.27 12.16
N GLU A 78 6.92 2.18 13.03
CA GLU A 78 6.58 3.60 12.92
C GLU A 78 7.09 4.24 11.63
N GLU A 79 8.35 3.99 11.28
CA GLU A 79 8.95 4.51 10.06
C GLU A 79 8.18 3.99 8.84
N THR A 80 7.77 2.72 8.85
CA THR A 80 6.94 2.13 7.79
C THR A 80 5.58 2.83 7.68
N MET A 81 4.91 3.12 8.80
CA MET A 81 3.61 3.81 8.81
C MET A 81 3.68 5.24 8.29
N LYS A 82 4.83 5.91 8.45
CA LYS A 82 5.05 7.31 8.03
C LYS A 82 5.40 7.43 6.54
N ARG A 83 5.65 6.33 5.83
CA ARG A 83 6.03 6.36 4.41
C ARG A 83 4.81 6.62 3.53
N PRO A 84 4.95 7.46 2.48
CA PRO A 84 3.88 7.70 1.53
C PRO A 84 3.51 6.42 0.79
N ARG A 85 2.22 6.19 0.55
CA ARG A 85 1.66 4.93 0.08
C ARG A 85 0.33 5.13 -0.65
N CYS A 86 -0.15 4.07 -1.29
CA CYS A 86 -1.52 3.99 -1.78
C CYS A 86 -2.54 3.96 -0.63
N GLY A 87 -3.70 4.58 -0.88
CA GLY A 87 -4.85 4.69 0.01
C GLY A 87 -5.69 3.42 0.15
N MET A 88 -5.43 2.40 -0.67
CA MET A 88 -6.18 1.15 -0.65
C MET A 88 -5.84 0.27 0.56
N PRO A 89 -6.80 -0.53 1.07
CA PRO A 89 -6.53 -1.49 2.14
C PRO A 89 -5.55 -2.60 1.73
N ASP A 90 -4.67 -2.98 2.67
CA ASP A 90 -3.76 -4.12 2.60
C ASP A 90 -4.50 -5.41 3.01
N ILE A 91 -4.98 -6.15 2.02
CA ILE A 91 -5.67 -7.42 2.26
C ILE A 91 -4.64 -8.54 2.18
N ALA A 92 -4.25 -9.10 3.33
CA ALA A 92 -3.08 -9.95 3.54
C ALA A 92 -2.96 -11.23 2.69
N GLU A 93 -4.01 -11.65 1.98
CA GLU A 93 -4.05 -12.97 1.32
C GLU A 93 -4.33 -12.97 -0.18
N TYR A 94 -4.46 -11.83 -0.86
CA TYR A 94 -4.94 -11.86 -2.24
C TYR A 94 -4.17 -10.97 -3.22
N GLN A 95 -3.73 -11.56 -4.33
CA GLN A 95 -3.26 -10.82 -5.51
C GLN A 95 -4.39 -10.09 -6.24
N THR A 96 -5.65 -10.39 -5.91
CA THR A 96 -6.87 -9.84 -6.55
C THR A 96 -7.93 -9.59 -5.48
N PHE A 97 -8.72 -8.51 -5.56
CA PHE A 97 -9.79 -8.25 -4.57
C PHE A 97 -10.74 -9.45 -4.36
N PRO A 98 -11.49 -9.52 -3.23
CA PRO A 98 -12.49 -10.56 -3.01
C PRO A 98 -13.41 -10.76 -4.22
N GLN A 99 -13.64 -12.02 -4.63
CA GLN A 99 -14.35 -12.42 -5.86
C GLN A 99 -13.59 -12.16 -7.18
N SER A 100 -12.32 -11.75 -7.12
CA SER A 100 -11.45 -11.45 -8.26
C SER A 100 -12.16 -10.60 -9.32
N PRO A 101 -12.66 -9.39 -8.95
CA PRO A 101 -13.32 -8.51 -9.88
C PRO A 101 -12.38 -8.21 -11.05
N ARG A 102 -12.93 -8.35 -12.25
CA ARG A 102 -12.22 -8.09 -13.51
C ARG A 102 -13.20 -7.54 -14.53
N TRP A 103 -12.69 -6.72 -15.42
CA TRP A 103 -13.45 -6.33 -16.60
C TRP A 103 -13.74 -7.57 -17.47
N LYS A 104 -14.99 -7.70 -17.93
CA LYS A 104 -15.37 -8.80 -18.84
C LYS A 104 -15.02 -8.50 -20.30
N LYS A 105 -14.75 -7.22 -20.61
CA LYS A 105 -14.29 -6.73 -21.91
C LYS A 105 -12.81 -6.44 -21.87
N THR A 106 -12.17 -6.46 -23.04
CA THR A 106 -10.75 -6.14 -23.21
C THR A 106 -10.50 -4.71 -23.67
N HIS A 107 -11.48 -4.08 -24.31
CA HIS A 107 -11.39 -2.70 -24.77
C HIS A 107 -12.00 -1.78 -23.72
N LEU A 108 -11.14 -1.14 -22.94
CA LEU A 108 -11.49 -0.23 -21.85
C LEU A 108 -11.36 1.22 -22.30
N THR A 109 -12.27 2.07 -21.85
CA THR A 109 -12.18 3.51 -22.06
C THR A 109 -11.68 4.22 -20.80
N TYR A 110 -10.91 5.28 -20.98
CA TYR A 110 -10.50 6.14 -19.87
C TYR A 110 -10.72 7.62 -20.17
N LYS A 111 -10.92 8.40 -19.12
CA LYS A 111 -11.13 9.85 -19.22
C LYS A 111 -10.42 10.55 -18.08
N ILE A 112 -9.64 11.59 -18.40
CA ILE A 112 -9.02 12.47 -17.41
C ILE A 112 -10.00 13.60 -17.12
N VAL A 113 -10.61 13.57 -15.94
CA VAL A 113 -11.68 14.48 -15.50
C VAL A 113 -11.11 15.81 -15.03
N SER A 114 -10.05 15.79 -14.24
CA SER A 114 -9.32 16.96 -13.77
C SER A 114 -7.82 16.81 -14.01
N TYR A 115 -7.08 17.91 -13.92
CA TYR A 115 -5.63 17.94 -14.10
C TYR A 115 -5.00 18.67 -12.93
N THR A 116 -3.88 18.17 -12.44
CA THR A 116 -2.98 18.93 -11.58
C THR A 116 -2.42 20.15 -12.32
N PRO A 117 -2.29 21.33 -11.67
CA PRO A 117 -1.54 22.46 -12.19
C PRO A 117 -0.01 22.28 -12.08
N ASP A 118 0.47 21.25 -11.38
CA ASP A 118 1.90 20.99 -11.18
C ASP A 118 2.64 20.63 -12.46
N LEU A 119 1.92 20.04 -13.42
CA LEU A 119 2.45 19.57 -14.68
C LEU A 119 1.63 20.13 -15.85
N PRO A 120 2.26 20.46 -16.99
CA PRO A 120 1.53 20.75 -18.21
C PRO A 120 0.60 19.58 -18.58
N ARG A 121 -0.62 19.86 -19.04
CA ARG A 121 -1.60 18.81 -19.39
C ARG A 121 -1.04 17.70 -20.29
N ARG A 122 -0.19 18.04 -21.26
CA ARG A 122 0.50 17.08 -22.14
C ARG A 122 1.36 16.06 -21.39
N LYS A 123 1.93 16.45 -20.24
CA LYS A 123 2.78 15.60 -19.40
C LYS A 123 1.95 14.69 -18.53
N VAL A 124 0.83 15.19 -18.00
CA VAL A 124 -0.19 14.36 -17.35
C VAL A 124 -0.72 13.31 -18.34
N ASP A 125 -1.12 13.73 -19.54
CA ASP A 125 -1.59 12.85 -20.60
C ASP A 125 -0.58 11.75 -20.94
N ASP A 126 0.70 12.12 -21.08
CA ASP A 126 1.77 11.18 -21.39
C ASP A 126 2.02 10.19 -20.24
N ALA A 127 2.03 10.66 -18.99
CA ALA A 127 2.20 9.82 -17.80
C ALA A 127 1.06 8.80 -17.67
N ILE A 128 -0.20 9.25 -17.76
CA ILE A 128 -1.38 8.39 -17.71
C ILE A 128 -1.36 7.35 -18.84
N ARG A 129 -1.08 7.79 -20.07
CA ARG A 129 -1.01 6.88 -21.22
C ARG A 129 0.07 5.82 -21.04
N LYS A 130 1.26 6.20 -20.59
CA LYS A 130 2.36 5.27 -20.31
C LYS A 130 2.02 4.31 -19.18
N ALA A 131 1.37 4.78 -18.12
CA ALA A 131 0.94 3.96 -17.00
C ALA A 131 -0.07 2.89 -17.43
N LEU A 132 -1.04 3.23 -18.29
CA LEU A 132 -1.95 2.23 -18.88
C LEU A 132 -1.20 1.24 -19.80
N MET A 133 -0.19 1.71 -20.53
CA MET A 133 0.63 0.85 -21.39
C MET A 133 1.39 -0.23 -20.63
N VAL A 134 1.84 0.04 -19.40
CA VAL A 134 2.47 -0.97 -18.53
C VAL A 134 1.62 -2.25 -18.46
N TRP A 135 0.30 -2.10 -18.43
CA TRP A 135 -0.65 -3.21 -18.34
C TRP A 135 -1.06 -3.77 -19.72
N SER A 136 -1.28 -2.91 -20.73
CA SER A 136 -1.62 -3.40 -22.08
C SER A 136 -0.47 -4.11 -22.78
N ASP A 137 0.79 -3.80 -22.42
CA ASP A 137 1.96 -4.44 -23.02
C ASP A 137 2.11 -5.91 -22.59
N VAL A 138 1.36 -6.36 -21.59
CA VAL A 138 1.47 -7.70 -20.98
C VAL A 138 0.15 -8.45 -20.88
N THR A 139 -0.93 -7.89 -21.43
CA THR A 139 -2.28 -8.47 -21.44
C THR A 139 -2.99 -8.19 -22.77
N PRO A 140 -4.12 -8.87 -23.06
CA PRO A 140 -4.97 -8.53 -24.21
C PRO A 140 -5.75 -7.20 -24.07
N LEU A 141 -5.54 -6.45 -22.99
CA LEU A 141 -6.29 -5.23 -22.73
C LEU A 141 -5.86 -4.09 -23.66
N ASN A 142 -6.83 -3.28 -24.04
CA ASN A 142 -6.68 -2.09 -24.86
C ASN A 142 -7.31 -0.92 -24.11
N PHE A 143 -6.64 0.24 -24.14
CA PHE A 143 -7.17 1.46 -23.54
C PHE A 143 -7.39 2.53 -24.60
N ARG A 144 -8.59 3.11 -24.61
CA ARG A 144 -8.94 4.21 -25.50
C ARG A 144 -9.41 5.43 -24.71
N ARG A 145 -8.73 6.55 -24.91
CA ARG A 145 -9.17 7.81 -24.32
C ARG A 145 -10.50 8.26 -24.91
N VAL A 146 -11.41 8.70 -24.06
CA VAL A 146 -12.66 9.39 -24.45
C VAL A 146 -12.72 10.78 -23.82
N GLN A 147 -13.45 11.69 -24.47
CA GLN A 147 -13.58 13.10 -24.02
C GLN A 147 -14.99 13.43 -23.55
N ILE A 148 -16.00 12.69 -24.02
CA ILE A 148 -17.42 12.95 -23.78
C ILE A 148 -18.06 11.67 -23.26
N GLY A 149 -18.98 11.81 -22.31
CA GLY A 149 -19.67 10.71 -21.67
C GLY A 149 -18.85 10.07 -20.55
N ASN A 150 -19.35 8.93 -20.06
CA ASN A 150 -18.70 8.16 -19.01
C ASN A 150 -17.62 7.25 -19.60
N ALA A 151 -16.59 6.97 -18.82
CA ALA A 151 -15.54 6.02 -19.16
C ALA A 151 -15.56 4.81 -18.20
N ASP A 152 -14.84 3.74 -18.55
CA ASP A 152 -14.64 2.62 -17.61
C ASP A 152 -13.70 2.99 -16.46
N ILE A 153 -12.80 3.93 -16.71
CA ILE A 153 -11.83 4.44 -15.74
C ILE A 153 -11.83 5.97 -15.84
N GLU A 154 -12.43 6.65 -14.86
CA GLU A 154 -12.32 8.09 -14.69
C GLU A 154 -11.14 8.43 -13.78
N ILE A 155 -10.30 9.36 -14.24
CA ILE A 155 -9.09 9.79 -13.55
C ILE A 155 -9.29 11.19 -13.02
N ARG A 156 -9.18 11.35 -11.70
CA ARG A 156 -9.44 12.63 -11.03
C ARG A 156 -8.30 13.00 -10.10
N PHE A 157 -7.83 14.23 -10.22
CA PHE A 157 -7.07 14.91 -9.19
C PHE A 157 -8.04 15.64 -8.26
N ALA A 158 -7.98 15.37 -6.96
CA ALA A 158 -8.92 15.87 -5.96
C ALA A 158 -8.24 16.09 -4.62
N ARG A 159 -8.86 16.86 -3.72
CA ARG A 159 -8.33 17.15 -2.38
C ARG A 159 -9.32 16.69 -1.32
N ARG A 160 -8.80 16.12 -0.23
CA ARG A 160 -9.59 15.78 0.98
C ARG A 160 -10.87 15.03 0.64
N GLU A 161 -12.03 15.40 1.20
CA GLU A 161 -13.32 14.83 0.81
C GLU A 161 -13.69 15.23 -0.61
N HIS A 162 -13.93 14.23 -1.47
CA HIS A 162 -14.13 14.44 -2.91
C HIS A 162 -15.27 13.62 -3.53
N GLY A 163 -16.21 13.16 -2.69
CA GLY A 163 -17.52 12.66 -3.12
C GLY A 163 -17.63 11.14 -3.22
N ASP A 164 -16.59 10.40 -2.84
CA ASP A 164 -16.57 8.93 -2.82
C ASP A 164 -16.58 8.33 -1.41
N GLY A 165 -16.51 9.16 -0.35
CA GLY A 165 -16.48 8.73 1.05
C GLY A 165 -15.11 8.27 1.54
N TYR A 166 -14.05 8.41 0.73
CA TYR A 166 -12.67 8.09 1.08
C TYR A 166 -11.81 9.37 1.00
N PRO A 167 -11.89 10.27 1.99
CA PRO A 167 -11.16 11.53 1.92
C PRO A 167 -9.64 11.32 1.93
N PHE A 168 -8.93 12.12 1.12
CA PHE A 168 -7.47 12.24 1.24
C PHE A 168 -7.05 12.97 2.52
N ASP A 169 -5.81 12.77 2.94
CA ASP A 169 -5.23 13.29 4.18
C ASP A 169 -4.40 14.58 4.00
N GLY A 170 -4.25 15.06 2.76
CA GLY A 170 -3.43 16.20 2.44
C GLY A 170 -1.99 15.77 2.13
N LYS A 171 -1.02 16.67 2.27
CA LYS A 171 0.36 16.37 1.86
C LYS A 171 0.97 15.20 2.65
N GLY A 172 1.54 14.24 1.92
CA GLY A 172 2.21 13.05 2.42
C GLY A 172 1.23 11.91 2.71
N ASN A 173 1.75 10.79 3.21
CA ASN A 173 0.96 9.60 3.58
C ASN A 173 0.15 9.02 2.40
N THR A 174 -1.07 9.48 2.10
CA THR A 174 -1.92 8.87 1.07
C THR A 174 -1.81 9.59 -0.26
N LEU A 175 -1.11 8.98 -1.22
CA LEU A 175 -0.85 9.64 -2.51
C LEU A 175 -2.03 9.59 -3.49
N ALA A 176 -2.75 8.48 -3.49
CA ALA A 176 -3.81 8.17 -4.44
C ALA A 176 -4.60 6.95 -3.95
N HIS A 177 -5.75 6.70 -4.56
CA HIS A 177 -6.48 5.43 -4.46
C HIS A 177 -7.22 5.14 -5.75
N ALA A 178 -7.64 3.90 -5.94
CA ALA A 178 -8.46 3.48 -7.07
C ALA A 178 -9.45 2.39 -6.67
N PHE A 179 -10.47 2.20 -7.49
CA PHE A 179 -11.53 1.24 -7.22
C PHE A 179 -11.38 0.01 -8.11
N ALA A 180 -11.71 -1.16 -7.56
CA ALA A 180 -11.76 -2.39 -8.33
C ALA A 180 -12.75 -2.29 -9.52
N PRO A 181 -12.58 -3.11 -10.59
CA PRO A 181 -13.49 -3.14 -11.73
C PRO A 181 -14.96 -3.27 -11.32
N GLY A 182 -15.83 -2.41 -11.83
CA GLY A 182 -17.25 -2.42 -11.44
C GLY A 182 -18.09 -1.34 -12.13
N GLU A 183 -19.35 -1.23 -11.71
CA GLU A 183 -20.24 -0.15 -12.14
C GLU A 183 -20.03 1.12 -11.29
N GLY A 184 -20.54 2.26 -11.75
CA GLY A 184 -20.44 3.53 -11.03
C GLY A 184 -18.99 4.01 -10.96
N ILE A 185 -18.44 4.16 -9.75
CA ILE A 185 -17.04 4.55 -9.51
C ILE A 185 -16.06 3.37 -9.67
N GLY A 186 -16.55 2.16 -9.92
CA GLY A 186 -15.70 0.98 -10.09
C GLY A 186 -14.76 1.16 -11.28
N GLY A 187 -13.45 1.05 -11.03
CA GLY A 187 -12.41 1.33 -12.01
C GLY A 187 -11.76 2.71 -11.87
N ASP A 188 -12.43 3.67 -11.26
CA ASP A 188 -11.91 5.04 -11.17
C ASP A 188 -10.62 5.11 -10.35
N ALA A 189 -9.78 6.10 -10.67
CA ALA A 189 -8.52 6.36 -9.98
C ALA A 189 -8.42 7.83 -9.59
N HIS A 190 -8.22 8.08 -8.29
CA HIS A 190 -8.14 9.40 -7.70
C HIS A 190 -6.73 9.66 -7.17
N PHE A 191 -6.22 10.86 -7.43
CA PHE A 191 -4.88 11.31 -7.07
C PHE A 191 -5.00 12.49 -6.12
N ASP A 192 -4.29 12.47 -4.99
CA ASP A 192 -4.35 13.58 -4.03
C ASP A 192 -3.64 14.81 -4.61
N GLU A 193 -4.41 15.86 -4.84
CA GLU A 193 -3.95 17.13 -5.39
C GLU A 193 -3.33 18.05 -4.31
N ASP A 194 -3.29 17.63 -3.05
CA ASP A 194 -2.43 18.24 -2.03
C ASP A 194 -0.97 17.72 -2.12
N GLU A 195 -0.71 16.66 -2.89
CA GLU A 195 0.65 16.22 -3.23
C GLU A 195 1.29 17.07 -4.32
N LYS A 196 2.63 17.00 -4.40
CA LYS A 196 3.39 17.63 -5.48
C LYS A 196 3.70 16.63 -6.59
N TRP A 197 3.01 16.74 -7.72
CA TRP A 197 3.17 15.82 -8.85
C TRP A 197 4.33 16.18 -9.77
N SER A 198 5.09 15.16 -10.17
CA SER A 198 6.39 15.32 -10.84
C SER A 198 6.63 14.25 -11.93
N GLU A 199 7.49 14.58 -12.90
CA GLU A 199 8.04 13.61 -13.87
C GLU A 199 9.37 12.97 -13.40
N PHE A 200 9.96 13.49 -12.32
CA PHE A 200 11.32 13.17 -11.84
C PHE A 200 11.36 12.75 -10.36
N ASN A 201 12.54 12.30 -9.91
CA ASN A 201 12.82 11.90 -8.52
C ASN A 201 13.04 13.09 -7.56
N GLN A 202 12.21 14.11 -7.64
CA GLN A 202 12.28 15.26 -6.72
C GLN A 202 11.03 15.35 -5.83
N GLU A 203 9.94 14.70 -6.22
CA GLU A 203 8.64 14.69 -5.55
C GLU A 203 7.93 13.36 -5.89
N VAL A 204 6.60 13.32 -5.90
CA VAL A 204 5.82 12.13 -6.25
C VAL A 204 5.74 11.97 -7.76
N ASN A 205 6.25 10.85 -8.28
CA ASN A 205 6.24 10.58 -9.71
C ASN A 205 4.86 10.12 -10.17
N LEU A 206 4.19 10.93 -11.00
CA LEU A 206 2.82 10.66 -11.43
C LEU A 206 2.71 9.35 -12.23
N PHE A 207 3.71 8.99 -13.05
CA PHE A 207 3.67 7.75 -13.83
C PHE A 207 3.68 6.52 -12.93
N LEU A 208 4.54 6.49 -11.90
CA LEU A 208 4.64 5.34 -10.99
C LEU A 208 3.35 5.13 -10.20
N VAL A 209 2.83 6.21 -9.61
CA VAL A 209 1.56 6.14 -8.84
C VAL A 209 0.40 5.75 -9.77
N ALA A 210 0.29 6.37 -10.95
CA ALA A 210 -0.77 6.01 -11.89
C ALA A 210 -0.67 4.56 -12.36
N ALA A 211 0.54 4.04 -12.60
CA ALA A 211 0.73 2.65 -12.98
C ALA A 211 0.26 1.70 -11.87
N HIS A 212 0.55 2.04 -10.60
CA HIS A 212 0.05 1.31 -9.43
C HIS A 212 -1.48 1.36 -9.34
N GLU A 213 -2.08 2.54 -9.34
CA GLU A 213 -3.53 2.70 -9.20
C GLU A 213 -4.30 2.00 -10.33
N PHE A 214 -3.77 1.98 -11.55
CA PHE A 214 -4.39 1.23 -12.64
C PHE A 214 -4.31 -0.29 -12.45
N GLY A 215 -3.37 -0.81 -11.66
CA GLY A 215 -3.43 -2.20 -11.23
C GLY A 215 -4.70 -2.49 -10.43
N HIS A 216 -5.09 -1.59 -9.52
CA HIS A 216 -6.36 -1.68 -8.79
C HIS A 216 -7.57 -1.51 -9.71
N SER A 217 -7.56 -0.52 -10.61
CA SER A 217 -8.60 -0.34 -11.63
C SER A 217 -8.80 -1.57 -12.53
N LEU A 218 -7.80 -2.46 -12.58
CA LEU A 218 -7.84 -3.72 -13.32
C LEU A 218 -8.09 -4.95 -12.44
N GLY A 219 -8.17 -4.79 -11.12
CA GLY A 219 -8.58 -5.83 -10.18
C GLY A 219 -7.47 -6.47 -9.36
N LEU A 220 -6.24 -5.95 -9.44
CA LEU A 220 -5.15 -6.35 -8.55
C LEU A 220 -5.32 -5.72 -7.17
N ALA A 221 -5.02 -6.47 -6.14
CA ALA A 221 -4.82 -5.92 -4.79
C ALA A 221 -3.33 -5.69 -4.54
N HIS A 222 -2.98 -5.11 -3.40
CA HIS A 222 -1.58 -4.91 -3.03
C HIS A 222 -0.79 -6.22 -3.00
N SER A 223 0.45 -6.17 -3.47
CA SER A 223 1.44 -7.22 -3.27
C SER A 223 2.20 -6.97 -1.97
N ASN A 224 2.54 -8.03 -1.24
CA ASN A 224 3.48 -7.95 -0.12
C ASN A 224 4.94 -8.09 -0.58
N VAL A 225 5.20 -8.34 -1.87
CA VAL A 225 6.56 -8.53 -2.39
C VAL A 225 7.27 -7.18 -2.53
N PRO A 226 8.37 -6.93 -1.80
CA PRO A 226 9.14 -5.69 -1.96
C PRO A 226 9.66 -5.55 -3.39
N GLY A 227 9.44 -4.37 -4.00
CA GLY A 227 9.81 -4.08 -5.39
C GLY A 227 8.78 -4.52 -6.44
N ALA A 228 7.62 -5.05 -6.03
CA ALA A 228 6.46 -5.12 -6.91
C ALA A 228 5.91 -3.71 -7.15
N LEU A 229 5.37 -3.45 -8.35
CA LEU A 229 4.66 -2.20 -8.64
C LEU A 229 3.46 -2.05 -7.70
N MET A 230 2.73 -3.13 -7.44
CA MET A 230 1.58 -3.17 -6.53
C MET A 230 1.97 -3.24 -5.05
N TYR A 231 3.24 -3.06 -4.68
CA TYR A 231 3.61 -2.86 -3.29
C TYR A 231 3.07 -1.49 -2.81
N PRO A 232 2.38 -1.41 -1.66
CA PRO A 232 1.60 -0.22 -1.32
C PRO A 232 2.43 1.01 -1.03
N ILE A 233 3.65 0.83 -0.50
CA ILE A 233 4.50 1.95 -0.14
C ILE A 233 5.23 2.47 -1.37
N TYR A 234 5.11 3.77 -1.60
CA TYR A 234 5.78 4.44 -2.70
C TYR A 234 7.30 4.27 -2.63
N SER A 235 7.86 3.94 -3.77
CA SER A 235 9.29 3.95 -4.01
C SER A 235 9.54 4.46 -5.42
N TYR A 236 10.57 5.29 -5.57
CA TYR A 236 10.91 5.82 -6.88
C TYR A 236 11.65 4.76 -7.71
N GLU A 237 11.16 4.53 -8.91
CA GLU A 237 11.88 3.86 -9.98
C GLU A 237 11.99 4.78 -11.20
N ASN A 238 13.09 4.69 -11.94
CA ASN A 238 13.29 5.54 -13.10
C ASN A 238 12.31 5.13 -14.24
N PRO A 239 11.36 6.01 -14.65
CA PRO A 239 10.37 5.68 -15.67
C PRO A 239 10.96 5.32 -17.04
N THR A 240 12.19 5.76 -17.33
CA THR A 240 12.86 5.46 -18.62
C THR A 240 13.36 4.02 -18.71
N THR A 241 13.65 3.40 -17.57
CA THR A 241 14.15 2.01 -17.49
C THR A 241 13.13 1.07 -16.84
N PHE A 242 11.95 1.58 -16.48
CA PHE A 242 10.93 0.83 -15.77
C PHE A 242 10.51 -0.41 -16.56
N ARG A 243 10.38 -1.53 -15.85
CA ARG A 243 9.85 -2.78 -16.36
C ARG A 243 8.90 -3.35 -15.33
N LEU A 244 7.70 -3.72 -15.76
CA LEU A 244 6.72 -4.34 -14.87
C LEU A 244 7.33 -5.57 -14.18
N PRO A 245 7.41 -5.56 -12.83
CA PRO A 245 7.99 -6.66 -12.07
C PRO A 245 7.23 -7.98 -12.28
N ALA A 246 7.92 -9.09 -12.01
CA ALA A 246 7.40 -10.41 -12.32
C ALA A 246 6.15 -10.78 -11.51
N ASP A 247 6.03 -10.27 -10.28
CA ASP A 247 4.85 -10.53 -9.45
C ASP A 247 3.59 -9.89 -10.03
N ASP A 248 3.66 -8.60 -10.36
CA ASP A 248 2.56 -7.86 -10.96
C ASP A 248 2.16 -8.45 -12.32
N ARG A 249 3.14 -8.82 -13.15
CA ARG A 249 2.91 -9.46 -14.44
C ARG A 249 2.15 -10.78 -14.30
N ARG A 250 2.54 -11.62 -13.34
CA ARG A 250 1.82 -12.90 -13.10
C ARG A 250 0.42 -12.64 -12.57
N GLY A 251 0.26 -11.68 -11.64
CA GLY A 251 -1.03 -11.29 -11.08
C GLY A 251 -2.01 -10.87 -12.17
N ILE A 252 -1.59 -9.94 -13.04
CA ILE A 252 -2.48 -9.43 -14.09
C ILE A 252 -2.78 -10.47 -15.17
N GLN A 253 -1.80 -11.30 -15.53
CA GLN A 253 -2.00 -12.37 -16.52
C GLN A 253 -2.90 -13.49 -16.00
N LYS A 254 -2.98 -13.69 -14.68
CA LYS A 254 -3.97 -14.60 -14.08
C LYS A 254 -5.40 -14.08 -14.28
N LEU A 255 -5.60 -12.76 -14.33
CA LEU A 255 -6.91 -12.14 -14.56
C LEU A 255 -7.29 -12.09 -16.04
N TYR A 256 -6.36 -11.71 -16.91
CA TYR A 256 -6.66 -11.35 -18.30
C TYR A 256 -5.97 -12.22 -19.37
N GLY A 257 -5.07 -13.11 -18.97
CA GLY A 257 -4.22 -13.83 -19.92
C GLY A 257 -3.06 -12.98 -20.44
N LYS A 258 -2.35 -13.53 -21.43
CA LYS A 258 -1.23 -12.87 -22.14
C LYS A 258 -1.75 -12.19 -23.39
#